data_AF-A0A6G3X880-F1
#
_entry.id   AF-A0A6G3X880-F1
#
_cell.length_a   1.000
_cell.length_b   1.000
_cell.length_c   1.000
_cell.angle_alpha   90.00
_cell.angle_beta   90.00
_cell.angle_gamma   90.00
#
_symmetry.space_group_name_H-M   'P 1'
#
loop_
_entity.id
_entity.type
_entity.pdbx_description
1 polymer ?
#
loop_
_entity_poly.entity_id
_entity_poly.type
_entity_poly.pdbx_seq_one_letter_code
_entity_poly.pdbx_strand_id
1 'polypeptide(L)'
;ADYQDLYREQLRRTPDGGVEALGPDGWYRAHAHTETIEVAGADPETVEVIETDRGPVIIGGPDGDWGGAPGGGRGGVQGGDSGGDLGGGPGGVLGGGPGADASAEGPRAISLRHPPRVTGELGFDALPALLRARTVDDLDTALD
;
A
#
# COMPACT_ATOMS: atom_id res chain seq x y z
N ALA A 1 -14.64 7.88 -16.32
CA ALA A 1 -13.85 6.64 -16.50
C ALA A 1 -13.52 6.08 -15.13
N ASP A 2 -13.11 4.83 -15.06
CA ASP A 2 -12.38 4.37 -13.88
C ASP A 2 -10.98 4.97 -13.95
N TYR A 3 -10.65 5.83 -12.99
CA TYR A 3 -9.40 6.60 -13.00
C TYR A 3 -8.41 6.05 -11.96
N GLN A 4 -8.69 4.90 -11.34
CA GLN A 4 -7.88 4.40 -10.22
C GLN A 4 -7.79 2.88 -10.26
N ASP A 5 -6.55 2.37 -10.30
CA ASP A 5 -6.30 0.94 -10.15
C ASP A 5 -5.77 0.65 -8.74
N LEU A 6 -6.26 -0.44 -8.14
CA LEU A 6 -5.77 -0.96 -6.87
C LEU A 6 -4.97 -2.24 -7.12
N TYR A 7 -3.80 -2.35 -6.49
CA TYR A 7 -2.97 -3.55 -6.57
C TYR A 7 -2.76 -4.16 -5.20
N ARG A 8 -2.84 -5.48 -5.13
CA ARG A 8 -2.43 -6.24 -3.94
C ARG A 8 -0.92 -6.34 -3.95
N GLU A 9 -0.29 -5.85 -2.89
CA GLU A 9 1.15 -5.90 -2.70
C GLU A 9 1.51 -6.98 -1.68
N GLN A 10 2.68 -7.60 -1.90
CA GLN A 10 3.37 -8.38 -0.88
C GLN A 10 4.61 -7.60 -0.49
N LEU A 11 4.69 -7.24 0.79
CA LEU A 11 5.76 -6.43 1.35
C LEU A 11 6.51 -7.22 2.42
N ARG A 12 7.80 -6.93 2.60
CA ARG A 12 8.58 -7.45 3.72
C ARG A 12 9.54 -6.40 4.25
N ARG A 13 9.80 -6.45 5.56
CA ARG A 13 10.91 -5.74 6.18
C ARG A 13 12.24 -6.40 5.84
N THR A 14 13.25 -5.58 5.56
CA THR A 14 14.62 -6.03 5.46
C THR A 14 15.35 -5.84 6.80
N PRO A 15 16.45 -6.56 7.08
CA PRO A 15 17.18 -6.45 8.34
C PRO A 15 17.75 -5.04 8.63
N ASP A 16 17.98 -4.23 7.60
CA ASP A 16 18.39 -2.82 7.69
C ASP A 16 17.22 -1.85 7.94
N GLY A 17 16.00 -2.37 8.16
CA GLY A 17 14.80 -1.56 8.40
C GLY A 17 14.13 -1.02 7.13
N GLY A 18 14.64 -1.38 5.94
CA GLY A 18 14.01 -1.04 4.67
C GLY A 18 12.75 -1.87 4.37
N VAL A 19 12.10 -1.52 3.28
CA VAL A 19 10.92 -2.23 2.75
C VAL A 19 11.23 -2.75 1.35
N GLU A 20 10.93 -4.02 1.11
CA GLU A 20 10.92 -4.61 -0.22
C GLU A 20 9.50 -4.98 -0.62
N ALA A 21 9.20 -4.81 -1.90
CA ALA A 21 7.95 -5.22 -2.55
C ALA A 21 8.23 -6.33 -3.57
N LEU A 22 7.26 -7.23 -3.75
CA LEU A 22 7.37 -8.29 -4.75
C LEU A 22 6.91 -7.79 -6.14
N GLY A 23 7.88 -7.68 -7.05
CA GLY A 23 7.69 -7.40 -8.47
C GLY A 23 7.66 -8.66 -9.34
N PRO A 24 7.40 -8.53 -10.65
CA PRO A 24 7.45 -9.65 -11.59
C PRO A 24 8.83 -10.30 -11.69
N ASP A 25 9.89 -9.51 -11.50
CA ASP A 25 11.29 -9.96 -11.56
C ASP A 25 11.85 -10.36 -10.18
N GLY A 26 10.99 -10.41 -9.14
CA GLY A 26 11.36 -10.73 -7.77
C GLY A 26 11.25 -9.54 -6.82
N TRP A 27 11.85 -9.67 -5.64
CA TRP A 27 11.85 -8.64 -4.62
C TRP A 27 12.70 -7.44 -5.04
N TYR A 28 12.16 -6.24 -4.91
CA TYR A 28 12.86 -4.98 -5.15
C TYR A 28 12.67 -4.03 -3.98
N ARG A 29 13.61 -3.10 -3.78
CA ARG A 29 13.53 -2.10 -2.73
C ARG A 29 12.46 -1.07 -3.07
N ALA A 30 11.44 -0.96 -2.23
CA ALA A 30 10.45 0.11 -2.31
C ALA A 30 11.04 1.41 -1.74
N HIS A 31 10.56 2.55 -2.23
CA HIS A 31 10.85 3.81 -1.56
C HIS A 31 10.03 3.86 -0.27
N ALA A 32 10.70 4.12 0.86
CA ALA A 32 10.05 4.22 2.16
C ALA A 32 10.67 5.36 2.96
N HIS A 33 9.83 6.17 3.60
CA HIS A 33 10.27 7.23 4.50
C HIS A 33 9.25 7.45 5.61
N THR A 34 9.71 8.06 6.71
CA THR A 34 8.88 8.38 7.85
C THR A 34 8.59 9.88 7.88
N GLU A 35 7.32 10.25 8.06
CA GLU A 35 6.86 11.63 8.20
C GLU A 35 6.16 11.82 9.56
N THR A 36 6.36 12.99 10.16
CA THR A 36 5.67 13.36 11.41
C THR A 36 4.59 14.38 11.10
N ILE A 37 3.36 14.04 11.46
CA ILE A 37 2.16 14.85 11.26
C ILE A 37 1.80 15.54 12.58
N GLU A 38 1.85 16.87 12.58
CA GLU A 38 1.45 17.67 13.73
C GLU A 38 -0.07 17.62 13.93
N VAL A 39 -0.50 17.33 15.15
CA VAL A 39 -1.93 17.22 15.51
C VAL A 39 -2.31 18.34 16.48
N ALA A 40 -3.28 19.16 16.10
CA ALA A 40 -3.71 20.28 16.93
C ALA A 40 -4.27 19.80 18.30
N GLY A 41 -3.59 20.17 19.38
CA GLY A 41 -4.00 19.82 20.75
C GLY A 41 -3.70 18.37 21.16
N ALA A 42 -2.89 17.64 20.37
CA ALA A 42 -2.44 16.30 20.69
C ALA A 42 -0.94 16.14 20.37
N ASP A 43 -0.39 14.97 20.68
CA ASP A 43 0.98 14.64 20.32
C ASP A 43 1.10 14.43 18.80
N PRO A 44 2.27 14.74 18.19
CA PRO A 44 2.51 14.49 16.77
C PRO A 44 2.46 13.00 16.45
N GLU A 45 1.89 12.64 15.30
CA GLU A 45 1.74 11.26 14.85
C GLU A 45 2.79 10.92 13.80
N THR A 46 3.44 9.77 13.93
CA THR A 46 4.46 9.31 12.97
C THR A 46 3.85 8.31 12.00
N VAL A 47 4.01 8.56 10.70
CA VAL A 47 3.50 7.70 9.62
C VAL A 47 4.65 7.27 8.71
N GLU A 48 4.71 6.00 8.34
CA GLU A 48 5.60 5.55 7.28
C GLU A 48 4.88 5.57 5.93
N VAL A 49 5.49 6.24 4.96
CA VAL A 49 5.01 6.31 3.58
C VAL A 49 5.85 5.39 2.72
N ILE A 50 5.19 4.44 2.04
CA ILE A 50 5.81 3.45 1.17
C ILE A 50 5.29 3.63 -0.26
N GLU A 51 6.19 3.67 -1.23
CA GLU A 51 5.88 3.76 -2.65
C GLU A 51 6.49 2.57 -3.40
N THR A 52 5.62 1.82 -4.08
CA THR A 52 5.96 0.73 -5.00
C THR A 52 5.96 1.26 -6.44
N ASP A 53 6.43 0.47 -7.40
CA ASP A 53 6.36 0.82 -8.83
C ASP A 53 4.90 1.00 -9.33
N ARG A 54 3.93 0.48 -8.59
CA ARG A 54 2.49 0.59 -8.89
C ARG A 54 1.88 1.84 -8.28
N GLY A 55 2.48 2.38 -7.22
CA GLY A 55 2.06 3.60 -6.56
C GLY A 55 2.24 3.55 -5.03
N PRO A 56 1.75 4.58 -4.32
CA PRO A 56 1.75 4.58 -2.86
C PRO A 56 0.92 3.42 -2.29
N VAL A 57 1.42 2.82 -1.23
CA VAL A 57 0.67 1.91 -0.37
C VAL A 57 -0.31 2.73 0.46
N ILE A 58 -1.60 2.39 0.38
CA ILE A 58 -2.68 3.13 1.04
C ILE A 58 -3.41 2.30 2.11
N ILE A 59 -3.17 0.99 2.16
CA ILE A 59 -3.78 0.06 3.11
C ILE A 59 -2.73 -0.97 3.54
N GLY A 60 -2.59 -1.14 4.87
CA GLY A 60 -1.68 -2.09 5.48
C GLY A 60 -0.21 -1.70 5.31
N GLY A 61 0.68 -2.68 5.48
CA GLY A 61 2.11 -2.47 5.40
C GLY A 61 2.87 -3.80 5.52
N PRO A 62 4.22 -3.76 5.51
CA PRO A 62 5.06 -4.95 5.68
C PRO A 62 4.89 -5.64 7.04
N ASP A 63 4.20 -5.00 7.99
CA ASP A 63 3.96 -5.50 9.34
C ASP A 63 2.51 -5.99 9.55
N GLY A 64 1.63 -5.85 8.54
CA GLY A 64 0.32 -6.53 8.49
C GLY A 64 -0.83 -5.88 9.24
N ASP A 65 -0.73 -4.61 9.60
CA ASP A 65 -1.73 -3.90 10.40
C ASP A 65 -2.77 -3.16 9.54
N TRP A 66 -3.87 -3.85 9.25
CA TRP A 66 -5.16 -3.17 9.12
C TRP A 66 -6.11 -3.75 10.17
N GLY A 67 -6.16 -3.13 11.34
CA GLY A 67 -7.04 -3.56 12.43
C GLY A 67 -6.70 -3.07 13.84
N GLY A 68 -5.53 -2.47 14.07
CA GLY A 68 -5.25 -1.77 15.31
C GLY A 68 -5.77 -0.34 15.22
N ALA A 69 -6.80 0.00 16.00
CA ALA A 69 -7.14 1.41 16.21
C ALA A 69 -5.89 2.20 16.67
N PRO A 70 -5.72 3.46 16.26
CA PRO A 70 -4.59 4.26 16.73
C PRO A 70 -4.79 4.54 18.22
N GLY A 71 -3.90 4.03 19.07
CA GLY A 71 -3.89 4.36 20.49
C GLY A 71 -3.41 3.22 21.38
N GLY A 72 -2.17 3.33 21.85
CA GLY A 72 -1.75 2.63 23.06
C GLY A 72 -0.29 2.24 23.09
N GLY A 73 0.62 3.22 23.11
CA GLY A 73 1.89 2.98 23.75
C GLY A 73 1.65 2.47 25.17
N ARG A 74 2.10 1.25 25.47
CA ARG A 74 2.42 0.76 26.82
C ARG A 74 3.15 -0.58 26.68
N GLY A 75 4.42 -0.56 27.09
CA GLY A 75 5.22 -1.75 27.28
C GLY A 75 4.54 -2.74 28.23
N GLY A 76 4.82 -4.02 27.99
CA GLY A 76 4.35 -5.12 28.81
C GLY A 76 5.15 -6.39 28.53
N VAL A 77 6.30 -6.49 29.20
CA VAL A 77 6.95 -7.71 29.72
C VAL A 77 6.85 -9.04 28.95
N GLN A 78 8.04 -9.58 28.62
CA GLN A 78 8.29 -11.01 28.39
C GLN A 78 7.70 -11.88 29.52
N GLY A 79 6.98 -12.93 29.13
CA GLY A 79 6.64 -14.07 29.98
C GLY A 79 6.35 -15.26 29.09
N GLY A 80 7.29 -16.22 29.04
CA GLY A 80 7.07 -17.50 28.37
C GLY A 80 6.57 -18.55 29.34
N ASP A 81 5.91 -19.57 28.81
CA ASP A 81 6.03 -20.98 29.21
C ASP A 81 5.35 -21.90 28.17
N SER A 82 5.63 -23.19 28.33
CA SER A 82 5.59 -24.23 27.32
C SER A 82 4.46 -25.23 27.54
N GLY A 83 3.91 -25.76 26.45
CA GLY A 83 3.56 -27.19 26.31
C GLY A 83 2.11 -27.63 26.62
N GLY A 84 1.55 -28.46 25.73
CA GLY A 84 0.38 -29.30 26.02
C GLY A 84 -0.42 -29.77 24.79
N ASP A 85 -0.06 -30.94 24.27
CA ASP A 85 -0.81 -31.75 23.28
C ASP A 85 -2.11 -32.33 23.87
N LEU A 86 -3.20 -32.36 23.08
CA LEU A 86 -4.25 -33.40 23.10
C LEU A 86 -5.00 -33.43 21.75
N GLY A 87 -4.95 -34.56 21.04
CA GLY A 87 -5.55 -34.75 19.72
C GLY A 87 -7.00 -35.26 19.66
N GLY A 88 -7.49 -35.40 18.41
CA GLY A 88 -8.38 -36.49 17.97
C GLY A 88 -9.86 -36.20 17.64
N GLY A 89 -10.21 -36.17 16.34
CA GLY A 89 -11.47 -36.75 15.83
C GLY A 89 -12.29 -35.93 14.81
N PRO A 90 -12.88 -36.53 13.74
CA PRO A 90 -13.06 -35.87 12.44
C PRO A 90 -14.53 -35.60 12.04
N GLY A 91 -14.74 -34.71 11.06
CA GLY A 91 -15.95 -34.72 10.22
C GLY A 91 -16.49 -33.34 9.83
N GLY A 92 -16.39 -32.99 8.55
CA GLY A 92 -17.04 -31.80 7.99
C GLY A 92 -16.49 -31.36 6.65
N VAL A 93 -16.66 -32.18 5.61
CA VAL A 93 -16.35 -31.83 4.22
C VAL A 93 -17.36 -30.79 3.70
N LEU A 94 -16.87 -29.59 3.39
CA LEU A 94 -17.41 -28.69 2.37
C LEU A 94 -16.18 -28.17 1.64
N GLY A 95 -15.80 -28.74 0.50
CA GLY A 95 -16.42 -28.42 -0.79
C GLY A 95 -15.53 -27.38 -1.49
N GLY A 96 -14.59 -27.86 -2.31
CA GLY A 96 -13.56 -27.02 -2.92
C GLY A 96 -13.95 -26.35 -4.24
N GLY A 97 -13.38 -25.16 -4.45
CA GLY A 97 -13.00 -24.60 -5.76
C GLY A 97 -13.39 -23.12 -5.99
N PRO A 98 -12.62 -22.32 -6.78
CA PRO A 98 -11.29 -22.53 -7.34
C PRO A 98 -10.25 -21.46 -6.90
N GLY A 99 -8.98 -21.89 -6.81
CA GLY A 99 -7.83 -20.99 -7.00
C GLY A 99 -7.50 -20.01 -5.89
N ALA A 100 -7.56 -20.42 -4.62
CA ALA A 100 -6.73 -19.75 -3.62
C ALA A 100 -5.27 -20.11 -3.94
N ASP A 101 -4.55 -19.15 -4.51
CA ASP A 101 -3.11 -19.08 -4.42
C ASP A 101 -2.73 -19.01 -2.93
N ALA A 102 -2.69 -20.17 -2.29
CA ALA A 102 -2.22 -20.40 -0.93
C ALA A 102 -0.68 -20.22 -0.82
N SER A 103 -0.14 -19.25 -1.55
CA SER A 103 1.27 -18.87 -1.58
C SER A 103 1.38 -17.34 -1.58
N ALA A 104 0.81 -16.71 -0.55
CA ALA A 104 1.08 -15.33 -0.16
C ALA A 104 0.58 -15.13 1.28
N GLU A 105 1.13 -15.93 2.21
CA GLU A 105 0.85 -15.85 3.65
C GLU A 105 1.77 -14.79 4.28
N GLY A 106 1.78 -13.62 3.65
CA GLY A 106 2.46 -12.42 4.13
C GLY A 106 1.44 -11.30 4.33
N PRO A 107 1.77 -10.30 5.15
CA PRO A 107 1.04 -9.04 5.24
C PRO A 107 0.57 -8.56 3.87
N ARG A 108 -0.75 -8.43 3.69
CA ARG A 108 -1.33 -7.97 2.43
C ARG A 108 -1.54 -6.47 2.52
N ALA A 109 -0.86 -5.75 1.64
CA ALA A 109 -1.01 -4.31 1.50
C ALA A 109 -1.72 -3.98 0.18
N ILE A 110 -2.31 -2.79 0.06
CA ILE A 110 -2.92 -2.30 -1.18
C ILE A 110 -2.22 -1.03 -1.62
N SER A 111 -1.74 -0.99 -2.87
CA SER A 111 -1.25 0.23 -3.51
C SER A 111 -2.28 0.81 -4.48
N LEU A 112 -2.22 2.14 -4.65
CA LEU A 112 -3.11 2.89 -5.52
C LEU A 112 -2.32 3.53 -6.67
N ARG A 113 -2.72 3.21 -7.90
CA ARG A 113 -2.26 3.94 -9.09
C ARG A 113 -3.27 5.03 -9.43
N HIS A 114 -2.82 6.29 -9.45
CA HIS A 114 -3.68 7.44 -9.71
C HIS A 114 -3.08 8.38 -10.79
N PRO A 115 -3.78 8.63 -11.92
CA PRO A 115 -3.27 9.35 -13.08
C PRO A 115 -2.65 10.73 -12.79
N PRO A 116 -3.19 11.58 -11.90
CA PRO A 116 -2.54 12.86 -11.55
C PRO A 116 -1.11 12.76 -10.99
N ARG A 117 -0.70 11.62 -10.44
CA ARG A 117 0.70 11.36 -10.04
C ARG A 117 1.55 10.82 -11.19
N VAL A 118 0.92 10.33 -12.25
CA VAL A 118 1.54 9.64 -13.40
C VAL A 118 1.65 10.56 -14.62
N THR A 119 0.74 11.51 -14.80
CA THR A 119 0.64 12.40 -15.97
C THR A 119 1.00 13.85 -15.65
N GLY A 120 2.05 14.07 -14.84
CA GLY A 120 2.38 15.37 -14.20
C GLY A 120 2.36 16.62 -15.10
N GLU A 121 2.49 16.45 -16.42
CA GLU A 121 2.53 17.53 -17.42
C GLU A 121 1.14 18.04 -17.88
N LEU A 122 0.05 17.28 -17.68
CA LEU A 122 -1.32 17.67 -18.07
C LEU A 122 -2.00 18.62 -17.06
N GLY A 123 -1.21 19.24 -16.17
CA GLY A 123 -1.64 20.17 -15.15
C GLY A 123 -1.51 21.63 -15.60
N PHE A 124 -0.65 22.39 -14.92
CA PHE A 124 -0.48 23.81 -15.21
C PHE A 124 0.18 24.10 -16.56
N ASP A 125 0.96 23.16 -17.10
CA ASP A 125 1.71 23.37 -18.36
C ASP A 125 0.81 23.40 -19.59
N ALA A 126 -0.35 22.73 -19.53
CA ALA A 126 -1.38 22.82 -20.58
C ALA A 126 -2.13 24.17 -20.57
N LEU A 127 -2.22 24.85 -19.42
CA LEU A 127 -3.06 26.05 -19.27
C LEU A 127 -2.68 27.21 -20.20
N PRO A 128 -1.40 27.56 -20.41
CA PRO A 128 -1.04 28.63 -21.34
C PRO A 128 -1.47 28.34 -22.79
N ALA A 129 -1.46 27.08 -23.23
CA ALA A 129 -1.93 26.70 -24.55
C ALA A 129 -3.46 26.76 -24.63
N LEU A 130 -4.15 26.19 -23.64
CA LEU A 130 -5.63 26.21 -23.55
C LEU A 130 -6.20 27.63 -23.52
N LEU A 131 -5.60 28.55 -22.77
CA LEU A 131 -6.04 29.95 -22.69
C LEU A 131 -5.87 30.71 -24.02
N ARG A 132 -5.02 30.22 -24.92
CA ARG A 132 -4.79 30.81 -26.26
C ARG A 132 -5.58 30.11 -27.37
N ALA A 133 -6.16 28.95 -27.10
CA ALA A 133 -6.92 28.18 -28.08
C ALA A 133 -8.12 28.96 -28.60
N ARG A 134 -8.32 28.95 -29.92
CA ARG A 134 -9.47 29.61 -30.57
C ARG A 134 -10.29 28.64 -31.42
N THR A 135 -9.81 27.40 -31.55
CA THR A 135 -10.43 26.33 -32.33
C THR A 135 -10.40 25.02 -31.55
N VAL A 136 -11.16 24.03 -32.01
CA VAL A 136 -11.16 22.69 -31.41
C VAL A 136 -9.82 21.99 -31.65
N ASP A 137 -9.20 22.18 -32.81
CA ASP A 137 -7.88 21.62 -33.11
C ASP A 137 -6.79 22.19 -32.18
N ASP A 138 -6.88 23.47 -31.80
CA ASP A 138 -5.99 24.07 -30.79
C ASP A 138 -6.19 23.43 -29.39
N LEU A 139 -7.39 22.96 -29.07
CA LEU A 139 -7.69 22.28 -27.80
C LEU A 139 -7.12 20.86 -27.79
N ASP A 140 -7.29 20.10 -28.88
CA ASP A 140 -6.73 18.74 -29.02
C ASP A 140 -5.20 18.80 -28.87
N THR A 141 -4.56 19.72 -29.60
CA THR A 141 -3.10 19.93 -29.52
C THR A 141 -2.62 20.35 -28.12
N ALA A 142 -3.48 21.01 -27.33
CA ALA A 142 -3.13 21.45 -25.97
C ALA A 142 -3.32 20.36 -24.91
N LEU A 143 -3.96 19.24 -25.24
CA LEU A 143 -4.26 18.12 -24.33
C LEU A 143 -3.52 16.82 -24.69
N ASP A 144 -2.77 16.80 -25.80
CA ASP A 144 -1.83 15.75 -26.20
C ASP A 144 -0.44 15.93 -25.55
#